data_AF-A0A2K6VGE6-F1
#
_entry.id   AF-A0A2K6VGE6-F1
#
_cell.length_a   1.000
_cell.length_b   1.000
_cell.length_c   1.000
_cell.angle_alpha   90.00
_cell.angle_beta   90.00
_cell.angle_gamma   90.00
#
_symmetry.space_group_name_H-M   'P 1'
#
loop_
_entity.id
_entity.type
_entity.pdbx_description
1 polymer ?
#
loop_
_entity_poly.entity_id
_entity_poly.type
_entity_poly.pdbx_seq_one_letter_code
_entity_poly.pdbx_strand_id
1 'polypeptide(L)'
;MAEHNFYAVGHGKKPGVYEKWADVQEQIKDFPQPVYKKFSTKEEAEEYVKVRRPERISLEVNEKADKFYAVARGKVVGIFTDYNEVKNHIADYPQPLYKKFEKLDEAKAYYKKYSNGEEDGNPKESKAHNTPTDNNEKEVKETENMEQKKEQTNKGPVFYAVAHGHKIGVFKTWEECQEATKDFKGAKFKKFDNEEDAKLFIENKNIKETEGRKRTHSPDDVTDGVEEKSAKKEAKANA
;
A
#
# COMPACT_ATOMS: atom_id res chain seq x y z
N MET A 1 -1.08 5.27 40.39
CA MET A 1 -1.90 4.21 39.77
C MET A 1 -1.02 3.56 38.72
N ALA A 2 -0.78 2.26 38.78
CA ALA A 2 0.03 1.60 37.76
C ALA A 2 -0.69 1.74 36.41
N GLU A 3 -0.04 2.37 35.44
CA GLU A 3 -0.58 2.52 34.09
C GLU A 3 -0.53 1.14 33.40
N HIS A 4 -1.61 0.38 33.58
CA HIS A 4 -1.80 -0.88 32.88
C HIS A 4 -1.98 -0.59 31.40
N ASN A 5 -0.93 -0.82 30.62
CA ASN A 5 -0.96 -0.71 29.17
C ASN A 5 -1.13 -2.11 28.59
N PHE A 6 -2.12 -2.30 27.73
CA PHE A 6 -2.29 -3.51 26.93
C PHE A 6 -1.62 -3.31 25.58
N TYR A 7 -0.78 -4.24 25.19
CA TYR A 7 -0.04 -4.19 23.94
C TYR A 7 -0.65 -5.17 22.94
N ALA A 8 -1.27 -4.65 21.89
CA ALA A 8 -1.78 -5.44 20.79
C ALA A 8 -0.70 -5.67 19.74
N VAL A 9 -0.37 -6.92 19.45
CA VAL A 9 0.48 -7.33 18.32
C VAL A 9 -0.42 -7.83 17.21
N GLY A 10 -0.60 -7.02 16.17
CA GLY A 10 -1.35 -7.39 14.98
C GLY A 10 -0.56 -8.30 14.04
N HIS A 11 0.73 -7.99 13.81
CA HIS A 11 1.64 -8.84 13.04
C HIS A 11 2.95 -9.03 13.80
N GLY A 12 3.33 -10.28 13.98
CA GLY A 12 4.52 -10.73 14.70
C GLY A 12 4.55 -12.25 14.70
N LYS A 13 5.52 -12.85 15.38
CA LYS A 13 5.61 -14.32 15.53
C LYS A 13 4.33 -14.91 16.14
N LYS A 14 3.77 -14.23 17.14
CA LYS A 14 2.49 -14.57 17.78
C LYS A 14 1.58 -13.34 17.89
N PRO A 15 0.62 -13.14 16.97
CA PRO A 15 -0.32 -12.03 17.06
C PRO A 15 -1.33 -12.25 18.20
N GLY A 16 -1.55 -11.22 19.01
CA GLY A 16 -2.33 -11.31 20.24
C GLY A 16 -2.22 -10.04 21.09
N VAL A 17 -2.92 -10.04 22.23
CA VAL A 17 -2.85 -8.95 23.22
C VAL A 17 -1.97 -9.42 24.38
N TYR A 18 -1.03 -8.58 24.77
CA TYR A 18 -0.04 -8.82 25.81
C TYR A 18 -0.11 -7.73 26.86
N GLU A 19 0.12 -8.06 28.12
CA GLU A 19 0.15 -7.07 29.22
C GLU A 19 1.57 -6.55 29.49
N LYS A 20 2.59 -7.20 28.92
CA LYS A 20 4.00 -6.91 29.14
C LYS A 20 4.69 -6.54 27.82
N TRP A 21 5.46 -5.46 27.85
CA TRP A 21 6.30 -5.06 26.72
C TRP A 21 7.36 -6.12 26.38
N ALA A 22 7.87 -6.86 27.38
CA ALA A 22 8.88 -7.90 27.16
C ALA A 22 8.42 -8.96 26.15
N ASP A 23 7.23 -9.55 26.38
CA ASP A 23 6.64 -10.54 25.48
C ASP A 23 6.43 -10.00 24.06
N VAL A 24 5.95 -8.75 23.95
CA VAL A 24 5.74 -8.06 22.68
C VAL A 24 7.05 -7.89 21.93
N GLN A 25 8.08 -7.40 22.62
CA GLN A 25 9.40 -7.15 22.07
C GLN A 25 9.99 -8.42 21.45
N GLU A 26 9.83 -9.56 22.11
CA GLU A 26 10.26 -10.87 21.58
C GLU A 26 9.47 -11.29 20.34
N GLN A 27 8.18 -10.95 20.23
CA GLN A 27 7.38 -11.25 19.05
C GLN A 27 7.73 -10.37 17.83
N ILE A 28 8.32 -9.19 18.06
CA ILE A 28 8.54 -8.17 17.02
C ILE A 28 10.01 -8.01 16.60
N LYS A 29 10.99 -8.25 17.49
CA LYS A 29 12.41 -7.92 17.27
C LYS A 29 13.00 -8.61 16.03
N ASP A 30 12.49 -9.78 15.70
CA ASP A 30 12.99 -10.66 14.63
C ASP A 30 11.95 -10.86 13.51
N PHE A 31 10.83 -10.15 13.57
CA PHE A 31 9.76 -10.28 12.59
C PHE A 31 9.87 -9.17 11.53
N PRO A 32 9.80 -9.47 10.22
CA PRO A 32 9.87 -8.44 9.20
C PRO A 32 8.61 -7.55 9.23
N GLN A 33 8.82 -6.25 9.52
CA GLN A 33 7.78 -5.21 9.63
C GLN A 33 6.73 -5.50 10.72
N PRO A 34 7.10 -5.68 11.99
CA PRO A 34 6.11 -5.99 13.02
C PRO A 34 5.10 -4.85 13.18
N VAL A 35 3.85 -5.21 13.49
CA VAL A 35 2.78 -4.23 13.69
C VAL A 35 2.22 -4.42 15.08
N TYR A 36 2.53 -3.47 15.96
CA TYR A 36 2.07 -3.46 17.34
C TYR A 36 1.58 -2.07 17.74
N LYS A 37 0.68 -2.01 18.71
CA LYS A 37 0.16 -0.77 19.28
C LYS A 37 -0.20 -0.98 20.74
N LYS A 38 0.08 0.00 21.59
CA LYS A 38 -0.35 0.01 22.99
C LYS A 38 -1.72 0.69 23.13
N PHE A 39 -2.53 0.18 24.04
CA PHE A 39 -3.87 0.61 24.37
C PHE A 39 -4.03 0.69 25.89
N SER A 40 -4.92 1.56 26.34
CA SER A 40 -5.23 1.68 27.77
C SER A 40 -6.23 0.62 28.24
N THR A 41 -6.99 0.02 27.31
CA THR A 41 -7.98 -1.02 27.58
C THR A 41 -7.67 -2.28 26.80
N LYS A 42 -8.02 -3.44 27.39
CA LYS A 42 -7.87 -4.74 26.74
C LYS A 42 -8.78 -4.86 25.51
N GLU A 43 -9.99 -4.30 25.59
CA GLU A 43 -10.99 -4.36 24.51
C GLU A 43 -10.49 -3.71 23.22
N GLU A 44 -9.92 -2.48 23.29
CA GLU A 44 -9.34 -1.82 22.12
C GLU A 44 -8.15 -2.59 21.54
N ALA A 45 -7.35 -3.23 22.41
CA ALA A 45 -6.24 -4.07 21.99
C ALA A 45 -6.72 -5.33 21.24
N GLU A 46 -7.77 -5.99 21.74
CA GLU A 46 -8.35 -7.19 21.12
C GLU A 46 -8.95 -6.85 19.74
N GLU A 47 -9.66 -5.72 19.62
CA GLU A 47 -10.19 -5.24 18.35
C GLU A 47 -9.07 -4.96 17.34
N TYR A 48 -7.98 -4.32 17.78
CA TYR A 48 -6.83 -4.02 16.93
C TYR A 48 -6.20 -5.28 16.31
N VAL A 49 -6.12 -6.37 17.09
CA VAL A 49 -5.65 -7.68 16.61
C VAL A 49 -6.68 -8.32 15.70
N LYS A 50 -7.97 -8.28 16.06
CA LYS A 50 -9.07 -8.90 15.29
C LYS A 50 -9.19 -8.30 13.89
N VAL A 51 -9.16 -6.97 13.76
CA VAL A 51 -9.21 -6.27 12.46
C VAL A 51 -7.97 -6.56 11.59
N ARG A 52 -6.86 -6.99 12.21
CA ARG A 52 -5.62 -7.37 11.54
C ARG A 52 -5.45 -8.88 11.34
N ARG A 53 -6.47 -9.69 11.63
CA ARG A 53 -6.44 -11.10 11.26
C ARG A 53 -6.92 -11.25 9.82
N PRO A 54 -6.22 -12.03 8.99
CA PRO A 54 -6.74 -12.37 7.68
C PRO A 54 -8.02 -13.19 7.84
N GLU A 55 -9.05 -12.84 7.09
CA GLU A 55 -10.32 -13.55 7.03
C GLU A 55 -10.18 -14.84 6.22
N ARG A 56 -9.36 -14.82 5.15
CA ARG A 56 -9.12 -15.96 4.29
C ARG A 56 -7.66 -16.02 3.83
N ILE A 57 -7.13 -17.23 3.71
CA ILE A 57 -5.81 -17.51 3.15
C ILE A 57 -6.02 -18.24 1.81
N SER A 58 -5.43 -17.75 0.72
CA SER A 58 -5.52 -18.34 -0.63
C SER A 58 -4.12 -18.59 -1.20
N LEU A 59 -3.60 -19.80 -1.05
CA LEU A 59 -2.26 -20.19 -1.52
C LEU A 59 -2.29 -20.94 -2.86
N GLU A 60 -3.49 -21.20 -3.38
CA GLU A 60 -3.73 -21.97 -4.59
C GLU A 60 -3.78 -21.03 -5.79
N VAL A 61 -2.74 -21.10 -6.62
CA VAL A 61 -2.66 -20.33 -7.88
C VAL A 61 -2.18 -21.20 -9.02
N ASN A 62 -2.56 -20.80 -10.23
CA ASN A 62 -2.10 -21.44 -11.45
C ASN A 62 -0.62 -21.09 -11.70
N GLU A 63 0.26 -22.08 -11.67
CA GLU A 63 1.71 -21.93 -11.90
C GLU A 63 2.05 -21.42 -13.32
N LYS A 64 1.08 -21.44 -14.24
CA LYS A 64 1.23 -20.95 -15.62
C LYS A 64 0.96 -19.46 -15.80
N ALA A 65 0.70 -18.71 -14.73
CA ALA A 65 0.51 -17.27 -14.84
C ALA A 65 1.85 -16.54 -15.04
N ASP A 66 1.84 -15.48 -15.85
CA ASP A 66 3.02 -14.63 -16.06
C ASP A 66 3.36 -13.76 -14.83
N LYS A 67 2.41 -13.59 -13.91
CA LYS A 67 2.49 -12.66 -12.78
C LYS A 67 1.82 -13.27 -11.55
N PHE A 68 2.51 -13.15 -10.41
CA PHE A 68 2.05 -13.59 -9.10
C PHE A 68 2.09 -12.42 -8.13
N TYR A 69 1.03 -12.23 -7.37
CA TYR A 69 0.89 -11.20 -6.36
C TYR A 69 0.81 -11.87 -5.00
N ALA A 70 1.85 -11.76 -4.19
CA ALA A 70 1.84 -12.26 -2.83
C ALA A 70 1.30 -11.17 -1.90
N VAL A 71 0.20 -11.46 -1.21
CA VAL A 71 -0.43 -10.60 -0.21
C VAL A 71 -0.11 -11.18 1.15
N ALA A 72 0.80 -10.54 1.88
CA ALA A 72 1.15 -10.93 3.24
C ALA A 72 0.23 -10.28 4.29
N ARG A 73 -0.39 -9.13 3.96
CA ARG A 73 -1.36 -8.44 4.83
C ARG A 73 -2.55 -7.94 4.03
N GLY A 74 -3.74 -8.31 4.47
CA GLY A 74 -5.00 -7.95 3.85
C GLY A 74 -6.15 -8.70 4.52
N LYS A 75 -7.38 -8.42 4.07
CA LYS A 75 -8.55 -9.24 4.44
C LYS A 75 -8.39 -10.67 3.94
N VAL A 76 -7.85 -10.80 2.74
CA VAL A 76 -7.46 -12.08 2.15
C VAL A 76 -5.97 -12.03 1.88
N VAL A 77 -5.24 -13.00 2.42
CA VAL A 77 -3.78 -13.13 2.27
C VAL A 77 -3.46 -14.38 1.46
N GLY A 78 -2.28 -14.44 0.86
CA GLY A 78 -1.87 -15.58 0.04
C GLY A 78 -1.22 -15.13 -1.26
N ILE A 79 -1.42 -15.90 -2.33
CA ILE A 79 -0.87 -15.62 -3.66
C ILE A 79 -2.05 -15.55 -4.61
N PHE A 80 -1.99 -14.56 -5.51
CA PHE A 80 -3.03 -14.29 -6.48
C PHE A 80 -2.38 -14.05 -7.84
N THR A 81 -3.10 -14.32 -8.92
CA THR A 81 -2.63 -14.02 -10.28
C THR A 81 -3.23 -12.72 -10.82
N ASP A 82 -4.22 -12.17 -10.12
CA ASP A 82 -4.96 -10.98 -10.53
C ASP A 82 -4.75 -9.80 -9.55
N TYR A 83 -4.33 -8.65 -10.08
CA TYR A 83 -4.11 -7.46 -9.28
C TYR A 83 -5.41 -6.83 -8.77
N ASN A 84 -6.50 -6.93 -9.53
CA ASN A 84 -7.76 -6.31 -9.15
C ASN A 84 -8.36 -7.00 -7.92
N GLU A 85 -8.25 -8.33 -7.87
CA GLU A 85 -8.61 -9.13 -6.69
C GLU A 85 -7.79 -8.73 -5.46
N VAL A 86 -6.46 -8.65 -5.59
CA VAL A 86 -5.57 -8.17 -4.53
C VAL A 86 -5.96 -6.77 -4.06
N LYS A 87 -6.21 -5.83 -4.97
CA LYS A 87 -6.60 -4.44 -4.68
C LYS A 87 -7.87 -4.40 -3.84
N ASN A 88 -8.87 -5.22 -4.17
CA ASN A 88 -10.11 -5.31 -3.40
C ASN A 88 -9.88 -5.91 -2.01
N HIS A 89 -8.99 -6.88 -1.88
CA HIS A 89 -8.66 -7.52 -0.60
C HIS A 89 -7.88 -6.62 0.36
N ILE A 90 -7.15 -5.64 -0.17
CA ILE A 90 -6.32 -4.72 0.62
C ILE A 90 -6.93 -3.34 0.86
N ALA A 91 -7.92 -2.91 0.06
CA ALA A 91 -8.41 -1.53 0.02
C ALA A 91 -8.90 -1.00 1.39
N ASP A 92 -9.43 -1.88 2.23
CA ASP A 92 -10.01 -1.56 3.54
C ASP A 92 -9.25 -2.26 4.68
N TYR A 93 -7.96 -2.56 4.48
CA TYR A 93 -7.12 -3.19 5.48
C TYR A 93 -6.05 -2.22 6.00
N PRO A 94 -5.85 -2.05 7.31
CA PRO A 94 -4.84 -1.15 7.83
C PRO A 94 -3.42 -1.70 7.57
N GLN A 95 -2.61 -0.92 6.84
CA GLN A 95 -1.24 -1.28 6.44
C GLN A 95 -1.17 -2.57 5.60
N PRO A 96 -1.80 -2.60 4.41
CA PRO A 96 -1.73 -3.76 3.55
C PRO A 96 -0.30 -3.93 3.02
N LEU A 97 0.10 -5.17 2.83
CA LEU A 97 1.43 -5.54 2.38
C LEU A 97 1.29 -6.60 1.31
N TYR A 98 1.63 -6.20 0.10
CA TYR A 98 1.59 -7.05 -1.07
C TYR A 98 2.77 -6.72 -1.97
N LYS A 99 3.22 -7.71 -2.74
CA LYS A 99 4.28 -7.54 -3.71
C LYS A 99 4.05 -8.44 -4.91
N LYS A 100 4.40 -7.94 -6.10
CA LYS A 100 4.35 -8.70 -7.35
C LYS A 100 5.68 -9.43 -7.59
N PHE A 101 5.57 -10.61 -8.17
CA PHE A 101 6.66 -11.50 -8.54
C PHE A 101 6.37 -12.11 -9.90
N GLU A 102 7.43 -12.40 -10.64
CA GLU A 102 7.32 -13.10 -11.94
C GLU A 102 7.33 -14.62 -11.74
N LYS A 103 7.79 -15.10 -10.58
CA LYS A 103 7.84 -16.51 -10.21
C LYS A 103 6.97 -16.79 -8.99
N LEU A 104 6.27 -17.92 -9.05
CA LEU A 104 5.45 -18.43 -7.95
C LEU A 104 6.28 -18.78 -6.71
N ASP A 105 7.50 -19.30 -6.91
CA ASP A 105 8.42 -19.62 -5.80
C ASP A 105 8.80 -18.36 -4.99
N GLU A 106 9.16 -17.27 -5.67
CA GLU A 106 9.46 -15.99 -5.02
C GLU A 106 8.22 -15.39 -4.32
N ALA A 107 7.04 -15.55 -4.91
CA ALA A 107 5.78 -15.15 -4.29
C ALA A 107 5.48 -15.95 -3.01
N LYS A 108 5.66 -17.28 -3.04
CA LYS A 108 5.53 -18.16 -1.86
C LYS A 108 6.54 -17.82 -0.78
N ALA A 109 7.80 -17.59 -1.15
CA ALA A 109 8.86 -17.20 -0.24
C ALA A 109 8.54 -15.87 0.45
N TYR A 110 8.06 -14.87 -0.31
CA TYR A 110 7.62 -13.60 0.26
C TYR A 110 6.44 -13.80 1.22
N TYR A 111 5.40 -14.52 0.82
CA TYR A 111 4.28 -14.80 1.69
C TYR A 111 4.72 -15.48 3.00
N LYS A 112 5.53 -16.55 2.92
CA LYS A 112 6.03 -17.28 4.10
C LYS A 112 6.85 -16.39 5.04
N LYS A 113 7.75 -15.57 4.47
CA LYS A 113 8.61 -14.64 5.21
C LYS A 113 7.80 -13.67 6.07
N TYR A 114 6.72 -13.12 5.53
CA TYR A 114 5.91 -12.12 6.24
C TYR A 114 4.68 -12.70 6.98
N SER A 115 4.27 -13.94 6.71
CA SER A 115 3.15 -14.62 7.39
C SER A 115 3.60 -15.36 8.65
N ASN A 116 4.69 -16.12 8.59
CA ASN A 116 5.14 -16.96 9.71
C ASN A 116 6.32 -16.36 10.49
N GLY A 117 6.98 -15.34 9.93
CA GLY A 117 8.23 -14.83 10.51
C GLY A 117 9.32 -15.90 10.55
N GLU A 118 9.23 -16.89 9.67
CA GLU A 118 10.16 -18.02 9.59
C GLU A 118 11.28 -17.65 8.61
N GLU A 119 12.46 -17.46 9.16
CA GLU A 119 13.72 -17.41 8.42
C GLU A 119 14.02 -18.84 7.94
N ASP A 120 13.54 -19.18 6.75
CA ASP A 120 13.84 -20.46 6.13
C ASP A 120 15.34 -20.48 5.77
N GLY A 121 16.10 -21.18 6.60
CA GLY A 121 17.50 -21.52 6.37
C GLY A 121 17.62 -22.35 5.08
N ASN A 122 17.90 -21.67 3.98
CA ASN A 122 18.45 -22.27 2.79
C ASN A 122 19.95 -22.55 3.01
N PRO A 123 20.41 -23.81 3.05
CA PRO A 123 21.82 -24.12 3.21
C PRO A 123 22.50 -24.03 1.84
N LYS A 124 23.18 -22.92 1.55
CA LYS A 124 24.15 -22.87 0.44
C LYS A 124 25.22 -21.80 0.64
N GLU A 125 26.45 -22.30 0.70
CA GLU A 125 27.74 -21.61 0.50
C GLU A 125 28.37 -20.83 1.68
N SER A 126 29.02 -21.60 2.55
CA SER A 126 30.46 -21.48 2.85
C SER A 126 31.17 -20.16 2.52
N LYS A 127 31.40 -19.32 3.52
CA LYS A 127 32.75 -18.78 3.82
C LYS A 127 32.82 -18.19 5.23
N ALA A 128 33.53 -18.94 6.09
CA ALA A 128 34.44 -18.49 7.14
C ALA A 128 34.20 -17.11 7.79
N HIS A 129 34.00 -17.07 9.10
CA HIS A 129 35.10 -16.92 10.05
C HIS A 129 34.59 -17.02 11.51
N ASN A 130 35.28 -17.85 12.31
CA ASN A 130 35.13 -17.93 13.76
C ASN A 130 35.51 -16.60 14.42
N THR A 131 34.88 -16.23 15.55
CA THR A 131 35.49 -16.30 16.90
C THR A 131 34.54 -15.72 17.97
N PRO A 132 34.54 -16.27 19.20
CA PRO A 132 33.66 -15.85 20.30
C PRO A 132 34.27 -14.65 21.05
N THR A 133 33.44 -13.87 21.76
CA THR A 133 33.74 -13.23 23.07
C THR A 133 32.80 -12.04 23.32
N ASP A 134 31.99 -12.19 24.37
CA ASP A 134 31.75 -11.26 25.48
C ASP A 134 31.90 -9.74 25.29
N ASN A 135 30.86 -9.02 25.76
CA ASN A 135 30.81 -7.63 26.23
C ASN A 135 30.61 -6.46 25.25
N ASN A 136 29.41 -5.89 25.41
CA ASN A 136 29.18 -4.46 25.71
C ASN A 136 29.46 -3.47 24.57
N GLU A 137 28.47 -3.27 23.70
CA GLU A 137 28.53 -2.29 22.60
C GLU A 137 27.72 -1.02 22.93
N LYS A 138 28.44 0.09 23.02
CA LYS A 138 27.95 1.45 23.16
C LYS A 138 28.68 2.31 22.10
N GLU A 139 27.89 2.91 21.22
CA GLU A 139 28.12 4.19 20.54
C GLU A 139 29.16 4.34 19.41
N VAL A 140 28.78 5.25 18.49
CA VAL A 140 29.56 6.09 17.55
C VAL A 140 30.34 5.43 16.42
N LYS A 141 30.58 6.01 15.24
CA LYS A 141 30.06 7.10 14.37
C LYS A 141 30.99 7.02 13.13
N GLU A 142 30.48 7.47 11.98
CA GLU A 142 31.21 8.06 10.84
C GLU A 142 32.40 7.30 10.19
N THR A 143 32.34 7.12 8.87
CA THR A 143 33.35 7.69 7.95
C THR A 143 32.92 7.52 6.49
N GLU A 144 33.10 8.61 5.75
CA GLU A 144 33.13 8.75 4.29
C GLU A 144 34.09 7.76 3.60
N ASN A 145 33.84 7.35 2.35
CA ASN A 145 34.55 7.92 1.17
C ASN A 145 34.20 7.21 -0.15
N MET A 146 33.95 8.03 -1.17
CA MET A 146 34.28 7.91 -2.59
C MET A 146 34.30 6.55 -3.33
N GLU A 147 33.45 6.52 -4.37
CA GLU A 147 33.88 6.52 -5.79
C GLU A 147 33.74 5.23 -6.62
N GLN A 148 33.06 5.43 -7.76
CA GLN A 148 33.08 4.63 -8.98
C GLN A 148 32.56 3.18 -8.95
N LYS A 149 31.26 3.01 -9.27
CA LYS A 149 30.84 1.87 -10.11
C LYS A 149 29.64 2.22 -11.01
N LYS A 150 29.94 2.37 -12.30
CA LYS A 150 29.00 2.23 -13.42
C LYS A 150 28.36 0.84 -13.32
N GLU A 151 27.05 0.74 -13.13
CA GLU A 151 26.32 -0.51 -13.40
C GLU A 151 24.94 -0.22 -13.99
N GLN A 152 24.68 -0.87 -15.11
CA GLN A 152 23.57 -0.72 -16.03
C GLN A 152 22.25 -1.11 -15.36
N THR A 153 21.37 -0.15 -15.06
CA THR A 153 19.99 -0.46 -14.70
C THR A 153 19.12 -0.49 -15.95
N ASN A 154 18.48 -1.63 -16.15
CA ASN A 154 17.62 -1.97 -17.28
C ASN A 154 16.46 -0.95 -17.39
N LYS A 155 16.64 0.09 -18.22
CA LYS A 155 15.65 1.17 -18.45
C LYS A 155 14.54 0.63 -19.35
N GLY A 156 13.44 0.21 -18.72
CA GLY A 156 12.17 -0.01 -19.41
C GLY A 156 11.68 1.29 -20.10
N PRO A 157 10.68 1.18 -20.99
CA PRO A 157 10.11 2.34 -21.65
C PRO A 157 9.58 3.35 -20.63
N VAL A 158 10.08 4.58 -20.69
CA VAL A 158 9.61 5.70 -19.86
C VAL A 158 8.50 6.43 -20.59
N PHE A 159 7.42 6.73 -19.91
CA PHE A 159 6.26 7.46 -20.40
C PHE A 159 6.19 8.83 -19.74
N TYR A 160 6.01 9.88 -20.52
CA TYR A 160 5.93 11.27 -20.08
C TYR A 160 4.48 11.74 -20.20
N ALA A 161 3.82 11.99 -19.07
CA ALA A 161 2.45 12.48 -19.04
C ALA A 161 2.42 14.00 -18.90
N VAL A 162 1.80 14.69 -19.86
CA VAL A 162 1.58 16.14 -19.84
C VAL A 162 0.13 16.40 -19.48
N ALA A 163 -0.10 16.87 -18.25
CA ALA A 163 -1.42 17.26 -17.76
C ALA A 163 -1.80 18.69 -18.17
N HIS A 164 -0.80 19.56 -18.27
CA HIS A 164 -0.94 20.96 -18.69
C HIS A 164 0.18 21.34 -19.66
N GLY A 165 -0.19 21.79 -20.85
CA GLY A 165 0.72 22.13 -21.93
C GLY A 165 -0.03 22.48 -23.22
N HIS A 166 0.70 22.78 -24.29
CA HIS A 166 0.15 22.92 -25.64
C HIS A 166 -0.45 21.63 -26.18
N LYS A 167 0.15 20.49 -25.81
CA LYS A 167 -0.36 19.14 -26.14
C LYS A 167 -0.45 18.32 -24.85
N ILE A 168 -1.68 18.06 -24.40
CA ILE A 168 -1.94 17.16 -23.28
C ILE A 168 -1.95 15.72 -23.77
N GLY A 169 -1.37 14.80 -23.00
CA GLY A 169 -1.24 13.42 -23.43
C GLY A 169 -0.04 12.69 -22.82
N VAL A 170 0.07 11.41 -23.15
CA VAL A 170 1.21 10.56 -22.77
C VAL A 170 2.14 10.40 -23.96
N PHE A 171 3.40 10.78 -23.77
CA PHE A 171 4.46 10.70 -24.78
C PHE A 171 5.48 9.64 -24.39
N LYS A 172 6.02 8.92 -25.37
CA LYS A 172 7.07 7.90 -25.14
C LYS A 172 8.47 8.48 -25.26
N THR A 173 8.56 9.77 -25.61
CA THR A 173 9.80 10.48 -25.83
C THR A 173 9.82 11.78 -25.02
N TRP A 174 11.02 12.17 -24.57
CA TRP A 174 11.22 13.44 -23.88
C TRP A 174 11.00 14.64 -24.81
N GLU A 175 11.37 14.51 -26.08
CA GLU A 175 11.27 15.58 -27.08
C GLU A 175 9.82 16.04 -27.29
N GLU A 176 8.88 15.10 -27.41
CA GLU A 176 7.45 15.43 -27.53
C GLU A 176 6.90 16.10 -26.26
N CYS A 177 7.29 15.61 -25.07
CA CYS A 177 6.91 16.21 -23.79
C CYS A 177 7.47 17.64 -23.64
N GLN A 178 8.70 17.86 -24.09
CA GLN A 178 9.34 19.18 -24.04
C GLN A 178 8.67 20.13 -25.03
N GLU A 179 8.45 19.72 -26.27
CA GLU A 179 7.72 20.52 -27.27
C GLU A 179 6.32 20.90 -26.77
N ALA A 180 5.64 19.96 -26.10
CA ALA A 180 4.33 20.20 -25.52
C ALA A 180 4.32 21.22 -24.37
N THR A 181 5.47 21.54 -23.75
CA THR A 181 5.54 22.34 -22.52
C THR A 181 6.42 23.59 -22.61
N LYS A 182 7.30 23.69 -23.62
CA LYS A 182 8.40 24.68 -23.73
C LYS A 182 8.00 26.15 -23.65
N ASP A 183 6.75 26.51 -23.95
CA ASP A 183 6.24 27.90 -23.91
C ASP A 183 4.94 28.03 -23.08
N PHE A 184 4.55 26.99 -22.34
CA PHE A 184 3.29 26.97 -21.61
C PHE A 184 3.45 27.40 -20.15
N LYS A 185 2.91 28.57 -19.80
CA LYS A 185 2.94 29.07 -18.42
C LYS A 185 2.08 28.20 -17.50
N GLY A 186 2.73 27.50 -16.57
CA GLY A 186 2.06 26.56 -15.65
C GLY A 186 2.02 25.12 -16.16
N ALA A 187 2.90 24.76 -17.11
CA ALA A 187 3.03 23.39 -17.58
C ALA A 187 3.22 22.40 -16.42
N LYS A 188 2.46 21.30 -16.46
CA LYS A 188 2.57 20.21 -15.48
C LYS A 188 2.73 18.93 -16.25
N PHE A 189 3.93 18.37 -16.16
CA PHE A 189 4.24 17.07 -16.72
C PHE A 189 4.94 16.20 -15.67
N LYS A 190 4.85 14.89 -15.83
CA LYS A 190 5.48 13.91 -14.94
C LYS A 190 5.87 12.66 -15.72
N LYS A 191 7.03 12.09 -15.41
CA LYS A 191 7.50 10.82 -15.99
C LYS A 191 7.02 9.64 -15.16
N PHE A 192 6.70 8.55 -15.84
CA PHE A 192 6.18 7.31 -15.29
C PHE A 192 6.83 6.12 -16.00
N ASP A 193 7.02 5.02 -15.28
CA ASP A 193 7.53 3.77 -15.83
C ASP A 193 6.41 2.94 -16.52
N ASN A 194 5.18 3.46 -16.57
CA ASN A 194 4.01 2.78 -17.12
C ASN A 194 3.03 3.77 -17.77
N GLU A 195 2.40 3.37 -18.90
CA GLU A 195 1.43 4.18 -19.64
C GLU A 195 0.14 4.43 -18.85
N GLU A 196 -0.31 3.47 -18.03
CA GLU A 196 -1.55 3.58 -17.26
C GLU A 196 -1.44 4.64 -16.16
N ASP A 197 -0.33 4.66 -15.42
CA ASP A 197 -0.07 5.67 -14.38
C ASP A 197 0.06 7.08 -14.99
N ALA A 198 0.66 7.15 -16.20
CA ALA A 198 0.74 8.38 -16.98
C ALA A 198 -0.64 8.90 -17.39
N LYS A 199 -1.55 8.04 -17.91
CA LYS A 199 -2.92 8.43 -18.25
C LYS A 199 -3.69 8.90 -17.01
N LEU A 200 -3.57 8.17 -15.90
CA LEU A 200 -4.24 8.50 -14.65
C LEU A 200 -3.81 9.87 -14.11
N PHE A 201 -2.53 10.23 -14.25
CA PHE A 201 -2.03 11.54 -13.83
C PHE A 201 -2.65 12.71 -14.60
N ILE A 202 -2.86 12.54 -15.91
CA ILE A 202 -3.49 13.55 -16.77
C ILE A 202 -4.96 13.71 -16.37
N GLU A 203 -5.66 12.59 -16.24
CA GLU A 203 -7.08 12.56 -15.85
C GLU A 203 -7.28 13.20 -14.47
N ASN A 204 -6.51 12.76 -13.46
CA ASN A 204 -6.64 13.25 -12.08
C ASN A 204 -6.42 14.78 -11.96
N LYS A 205 -5.53 15.34 -12.78
CA LYS A 205 -5.21 16.76 -12.79
C LYS A 205 -6.21 17.60 -13.59
N ASN A 206 -6.81 17.05 -14.65
CA ASN A 206 -7.81 17.75 -15.45
C ASN A 206 -9.12 17.96 -14.67
N ILE A 207 -9.52 16.96 -13.86
CA ILE A 207 -10.74 17.01 -13.04
C ILE A 207 -10.69 18.14 -11.99
N LYS A 208 -9.52 18.42 -11.41
CA LYS A 208 -9.39 19.47 -10.38
C LYS A 208 -9.50 20.90 -10.91
N GLU A 209 -9.34 21.12 -12.21
CA GLU A 209 -9.38 22.47 -12.80
C GLU A 209 -10.76 22.82 -13.37
N THR A 210 -11.57 21.82 -13.70
CA THR A 210 -12.94 22.03 -14.20
C THR A 210 -13.95 22.33 -13.08
N GLU A 211 -13.71 21.89 -11.84
CA GLU A 211 -14.57 22.22 -10.68
C GLU A 211 -14.29 23.59 -10.04
N GLY A 212 -13.19 24.26 -10.40
CA GLY A 212 -12.81 25.55 -9.82
C GLY A 212 -13.50 26.79 -10.42
N ARG A 213 -14.28 26.64 -11.51
CA ARG A 213 -14.80 27.78 -12.31
C ARG A 213 -16.32 28.02 -12.20
N LYS A 214 -17.04 27.35 -11.28
CA LYS A 214 -18.52 27.43 -11.23
C LYS A 214 -19.15 27.81 -9.88
N ARG A 215 -18.49 28.62 -9.06
CA ARG A 215 -19.15 29.30 -7.91
C ARG A 215 -19.15 30.81 -8.11
N THR A 216 -20.02 31.24 -9.00
CA THR A 216 -20.53 32.60 -9.12
C THR A 216 -21.53 32.87 -8.01
N HIS A 217 -21.25 33.88 -7.20
CA HIS A 217 -22.20 34.86 -6.66
C HIS A 217 -23.35 34.40 -5.72
N SER A 218 -23.23 34.87 -4.48
CA SER A 218 -24.28 35.35 -3.54
C SER A 218 -24.76 34.44 -2.38
N PRO A 219 -24.97 35.05 -1.18
CA PRO A 219 -25.15 34.38 0.11
C PRO A 219 -26.59 33.92 0.36
N ASP A 220 -26.72 32.73 0.95
CA ASP A 220 -27.98 32.09 1.34
C ASP A 220 -28.82 32.91 2.34
N ASP A 221 -30.00 33.28 1.87
CA ASP A 221 -31.20 33.73 2.57
C ASP A 221 -32.17 32.53 2.70
N VAL A 222 -33.02 32.54 3.74
CA VAL A 222 -34.21 31.68 4.03
C VAL A 222 -34.00 30.18 4.32
N THR A 223 -34.10 29.67 5.56
CA THR A 223 -35.25 29.51 6.50
C THR A 223 -36.44 28.69 5.99
N ASP A 224 -36.57 27.49 6.57
CA ASP A 224 -37.75 26.84 7.16
C ASP A 224 -39.11 26.82 6.41
N GLY A 225 -39.64 25.60 6.19
CA GLY A 225 -41.09 25.39 6.18
C GLY A 225 -41.68 24.45 5.11
N VAL A 226 -42.46 23.47 5.61
CA VAL A 226 -43.70 22.88 5.03
C VAL A 226 -43.53 21.89 3.85
N GLU A 227 -43.64 20.58 4.08
CA GLU A 227 -44.86 19.73 3.99
C GLU A 227 -45.50 19.68 2.59
N GLU A 228 -45.46 18.53 1.90
CA GLU A 228 -46.65 18.03 1.19
C GLU A 228 -46.59 16.52 0.90
N LYS A 229 -47.68 15.83 1.24
CA LYS A 229 -47.96 14.41 0.97
C LYS A 229 -48.59 14.27 -0.41
N SER A 230 -48.16 13.27 -1.19
CA SER A 230 -48.83 12.81 -2.41
C SER A 230 -48.72 11.29 -2.47
N ALA A 231 -49.65 10.48 -2.97
CA ALA A 231 -51.06 10.61 -3.33
C ALA A 231 -51.59 9.17 -3.41
N LYS A 232 -52.88 8.98 -3.10
CA LYS A 232 -53.56 7.69 -2.91
C LYS A 232 -54.39 7.38 -4.17
N LYS A 233 -54.16 6.19 -4.75
CA LYS A 233 -55.15 5.21 -5.25
C LYS A 233 -56.30 5.72 -6.14
N GLU A 234 -56.32 5.33 -7.42
CA GLU A 234 -57.55 5.02 -8.18
C GLU A 234 -57.23 4.43 -9.58
N ALA A 235 -57.80 3.25 -9.89
CA ALA A 235 -58.18 2.78 -11.24
C ALA A 235 -58.54 1.27 -11.20
N LYS A 236 -59.83 0.97 -10.98
CA LYS A 236 -60.49 -0.29 -11.36
C LYS A 236 -61.76 0.10 -12.12
N ALA A 237 -61.82 -0.16 -13.42
CA ALA A 237 -63.05 -0.36 -14.19
C ALA A 237 -62.68 -0.80 -15.63
N ASN A 238 -62.91 -2.08 -15.92
CA ASN A 238 -63.07 -2.59 -17.28
C ASN A 238 -64.08 -3.74 -17.17
N ALA A 239 -65.35 -3.39 -17.32
CA ALA A 239 -66.55 -4.20 -17.54
C ALA A 239 -67.64 -3.26 -18.04
#